data_AF-A0A6A7KTP6-F1
#
_entry.id   AF-A0A6A7KTP6-F1
#
_cell.length_a   1.000
_cell.length_b   1.000
_cell.length_c   1.000
_cell.angle_alpha   90.00
_cell.angle_beta   90.00
_cell.angle_gamma   90.00
#
_symmetry.space_group_name_H-M   'P 1'
#
loop_
_entity.id
_entity.type
_entity.pdbx_description
1 polymer ?
#
loop_
_entity_poly.entity_id
_entity_poly.type
_entity_poly.pdbx_seq_one_letter_code
_entity_poly.pdbx_strand_id
1 'polypeptide(L)'
;MNQQEQEDRIAIRRAKADRRDLLKSRVKLLGGGFVAGVVLTLILGFSTGNFITPSNAERMTRDAANDAQTAALVPYCVASFNESPEVKKNLAALLETSEWMRDQFIRDGKWAGDGASSQINGACATKLVTEAKAVSAKES
;
A
#
# COMPACT_ATOMS: atom_id res chain seq x y z
N MET A 1 39.15 44.92 -49.88
CA MET A 1 39.07 43.59 -49.25
C MET A 1 40.49 43.10 -49.05
N ASN A 2 40.92 42.98 -47.79
CA ASN A 2 42.32 42.73 -47.42
C ASN A 2 42.58 41.21 -47.30
N GLN A 3 43.72 40.72 -47.79
CA GLN A 3 44.03 39.28 -47.79
C GLN A 3 44.08 38.70 -46.36
N GLN A 4 44.59 39.46 -45.39
CA GLN A 4 44.64 39.03 -43.99
C GLN A 4 43.25 38.77 -43.40
N GLU A 5 42.25 39.58 -43.76
CA GLU A 5 40.88 39.41 -43.24
C GLU A 5 40.22 38.11 -43.74
N GLN A 6 40.58 37.67 -44.94
CA GLN A 6 40.07 36.42 -45.50
C GLN A 6 40.66 35.20 -44.79
N GLU A 7 41.97 35.22 -44.52
CA GLU A 7 42.64 34.15 -43.80
C GLU A 7 42.12 34.01 -42.36
N ASP A 8 41.92 35.12 -41.66
CA ASP A 8 41.34 35.13 -40.30
C ASP A 8 39.90 34.59 -40.31
N ARG A 9 39.08 35.01 -41.28
CA ARG A 9 37.70 34.49 -41.41
C ARG A 9 37.69 32.98 -41.69
N ILE A 10 38.66 32.45 -42.43
CA ILE A 10 38.79 31.01 -42.69
C ILE A 10 39.23 30.28 -41.40
N ALA A 11 40.23 30.79 -40.68
CA ALA A 11 40.70 30.20 -39.43
C ALA A 11 39.60 30.14 -38.35
N ILE A 12 38.84 31.23 -38.17
CA ILE A 12 37.73 31.30 -37.22
C ILE A 12 36.61 30.31 -37.58
N ARG A 13 36.31 30.13 -38.88
CA ARG A 13 35.29 29.16 -39.32
C ARG A 13 35.71 27.71 -39.03
N ARG A 14 36.99 27.38 -39.25
CA ARG A 14 37.55 26.05 -38.95
C ARG A 14 37.53 25.78 -37.44
N ALA A 15 37.97 26.73 -36.62
CA ALA A 15 37.95 26.59 -35.16
C ALA A 15 36.54 26.41 -34.57
N LYS A 16 35.53 27.09 -35.14
CA LYS A 16 34.12 26.90 -34.74
C LYS A 16 33.54 25.56 -35.18
N ALA A 17 33.95 25.04 -36.34
CA ALA A 17 33.52 23.71 -36.77
C ALA A 17 34.04 22.64 -35.80
N ASP A 18 35.33 22.69 -35.49
CA ASP A 18 36.01 21.73 -34.60
C ASP A 18 35.38 21.72 -33.19
N ARG A 19 35.12 22.92 -32.62
CA ARG A 19 34.42 23.04 -31.33
C ARG A 19 33.01 22.43 -31.35
N ARG A 20 32.26 22.58 -32.45
CA ARG A 20 30.90 22.03 -32.57
C ARG A 20 30.91 20.50 -32.65
N ASP A 21 31.88 19.93 -33.36
CA ASP A 21 32.02 18.48 -33.48
C ASP A 21 32.46 17.85 -32.14
N LEU A 22 33.35 18.52 -31.41
CA LEU A 22 33.72 18.14 -30.04
C LEU A 22 32.51 18.17 -29.09
N LEU A 23 31.70 19.23 -29.13
CA LEU A 23 30.48 19.33 -28.32
C LEU A 23 29.47 18.22 -28.66
N LYS A 24 29.25 17.94 -29.95
CA LYS A 24 28.37 16.84 -30.38
C LYS A 24 28.85 15.48 -29.87
N SER A 25 30.14 15.19 -29.95
CA SER A 25 30.70 13.94 -29.43
C SER A 25 30.56 13.82 -27.91
N ARG A 26 30.83 14.91 -27.17
CA ARG A 26 30.68 14.93 -25.70
C ARG A 26 29.23 14.73 -25.28
N VAL A 27 28.28 15.43 -25.91
CA VAL A 27 26.85 15.31 -25.59
C VAL A 27 26.30 13.94 -25.98
N LYS A 28 26.78 13.34 -27.08
CA LYS A 28 26.37 11.99 -27.50
C LYS A 28 26.86 10.93 -26.50
N LEU A 29 28.08 11.05 -25.99
CA LEU A 29 28.62 10.15 -24.97
C LEU A 29 27.92 10.33 -23.61
N LEU A 30 27.76 11.57 -23.15
CA LEU A 30 27.17 11.87 -21.84
C LEU A 30 25.66 11.60 -21.81
N GLY A 31 24.94 11.96 -22.88
CA GLY A 31 23.50 11.73 -23.00
C GLY A 31 23.15 10.24 -23.10
N GLY A 32 23.95 9.44 -23.82
CA GLY A 32 23.72 8.01 -23.93
C GLY A 32 23.84 7.27 -22.59
N GLY A 33 24.86 7.59 -21.80
CA GLY A 33 25.05 7.00 -20.47
C GLY A 33 23.96 7.40 -19.47
N PHE A 34 23.53 8.66 -19.50
CA PHE A 34 22.48 9.16 -18.62
C PHE A 34 21.13 8.46 -18.87
N VAL A 35 20.72 8.35 -20.15
CA VAL A 35 19.46 7.69 -20.51
C VAL A 35 19.47 6.21 -20.10
N ALA A 36 20.58 5.50 -20.35
CA ALA A 36 20.72 4.11 -19.94
C ALA A 36 20.64 3.95 -18.41
N GLY A 37 21.30 4.83 -17.65
CA GLY A 37 21.26 4.82 -16.18
C GLY A 37 19.86 5.08 -15.62
N VAL A 38 19.11 6.03 -16.19
CA VAL A 38 17.72 6.30 -15.80
C VAL A 38 16.84 5.08 -16.07
N VAL A 39 16.94 4.46 -17.25
CA VAL A 39 16.15 3.27 -17.59
C VAL A 39 16.46 2.11 -16.64
N LEU A 40 17.75 1.87 -16.33
CA LEU A 40 18.16 0.82 -15.41
C LEU A 40 17.61 1.07 -13.99
N THR A 41 17.70 2.32 -13.51
CA THR A 41 17.20 2.73 -12.19
C THR A 41 15.68 2.63 -12.12
N LEU A 42 14.96 2.96 -13.20
CA LEU A 42 13.52 2.79 -13.28
C LEU A 42 13.16 1.30 -13.23
N ILE A 43 13.84 0.43 -13.97
CA ILE A 43 13.55 -1.01 -13.92
C ILE A 43 13.80 -1.58 -12.53
N LEU A 44 14.94 -1.27 -11.91
CA LEU A 44 15.29 -1.76 -10.57
C LEU A 44 14.38 -1.15 -9.48
N GLY A 45 14.09 0.15 -9.57
CA GLY A 45 13.21 0.86 -8.65
C GLY A 45 11.76 0.42 -8.74
N PHE A 46 11.25 0.21 -9.96
CA PHE A 46 9.89 -0.29 -10.19
C PHE A 46 9.75 -1.81 -9.95
N SER A 47 10.84 -2.57 -10.02
CA SER A 47 10.81 -4.02 -9.73
C SER A 47 10.64 -4.33 -8.24
N THR A 48 10.92 -3.38 -7.34
CA THR A 48 10.89 -3.63 -5.88
C THR A 48 9.49 -3.38 -5.26
N GLY A 49 8.48 -2.99 -6.05
CA GLY A 49 7.07 -2.93 -5.60
C GLY A 49 6.74 -1.99 -4.43
N ASN A 50 7.69 -1.15 -3.97
CA ASN A 50 7.60 -0.37 -2.73
C ASN A 50 7.40 1.14 -2.95
N PHE A 51 7.05 1.57 -4.15
CA PHE A 51 6.74 2.97 -4.44
C PHE A 51 5.32 3.25 -3.95
N ILE A 52 5.24 3.84 -2.76
CA ILE A 52 4.00 4.37 -2.18
C ILE A 52 3.62 5.59 -3.02
N THR A 53 2.76 5.38 -4.02
CA THR A 53 2.08 6.46 -4.74
C THR A 53 1.25 7.26 -3.72
N PRO A 54 1.14 8.59 -3.81
CA PRO A 54 0.36 9.40 -2.86
C PRO A 54 -1.09 8.92 -2.67
N SER A 55 -1.72 8.34 -3.70
CA SER A 55 -3.04 7.71 -3.60
C SER A 55 -3.04 6.42 -2.75
N ASN A 56 -1.93 5.67 -2.73
CA ASN A 56 -1.76 4.49 -1.89
C ASN A 56 -1.45 4.90 -0.44
N ALA A 57 -0.73 6.00 -0.20
CA ALA A 57 -0.49 6.53 1.15
C ALA A 57 -1.80 6.90 1.86
N GLU A 58 -2.72 7.57 1.15
CA GLU A 58 -3.99 8.00 1.74
C GLU A 58 -4.91 6.80 2.04
N ARG A 59 -4.97 5.82 1.13
CA ARG A 59 -5.70 4.57 1.36
C ARG A 59 -5.11 3.75 2.50
N MET A 60 -3.78 3.60 2.53
CA MET A 60 -3.07 2.85 3.56
C MET A 60 -3.20 3.49 4.95
N THR A 61 -3.29 4.82 5.04
CA THR A 61 -3.53 5.50 6.33
C THR A 61 -4.95 5.24 6.84
N ARG A 62 -5.96 5.25 5.95
CA ARG A 62 -7.34 4.96 6.32
C ARG A 62 -7.52 3.48 6.69
N ASP A 63 -6.95 2.58 5.90
CA ASP A 63 -7.04 1.14 6.13
C ASP A 63 -6.27 0.74 7.39
N ALA A 64 -5.08 1.30 7.64
CA ALA A 64 -4.33 1.06 8.88
C ALA A 64 -5.06 1.59 10.12
N ALA A 65 -5.74 2.73 10.03
CA ALA A 65 -6.54 3.24 11.15
C ALA A 65 -7.74 2.32 11.45
N ASN A 66 -8.42 1.82 10.42
CA ASN A 66 -9.52 0.87 10.59
C ASN A 66 -9.03 -0.48 11.14
N ASP A 67 -7.89 -0.98 10.67
CA ASP A 67 -7.33 -2.27 11.07
C ASP A 67 -6.78 -2.22 12.51
N ALA A 68 -6.13 -1.12 12.89
CA ALA A 68 -5.69 -0.88 14.27
C ALA A 68 -6.88 -0.74 15.24
N GLN A 69 -7.93 -0.03 14.83
CA GLN A 69 -9.16 0.04 15.63
C GLN A 69 -9.82 -1.34 15.76
N THR A 70 -9.86 -2.12 14.68
CA THR A 70 -10.44 -3.47 14.71
C THR A 70 -9.62 -4.39 15.62
N ALA A 71 -8.29 -4.37 15.53
CA ALA A 71 -7.41 -5.14 16.39
C ALA A 71 -7.53 -4.75 17.89
N ALA A 72 -7.88 -3.50 18.18
CA ALA A 72 -8.08 -3.01 19.55
C ALA A 72 -9.52 -3.24 20.07
N LEU A 73 -10.55 -3.12 19.24
CA LEU A 73 -11.96 -3.24 19.64
C LEU A 73 -12.48 -4.67 19.57
N VAL A 74 -11.91 -5.54 18.72
CA VAL A 74 -12.27 -6.95 18.68
C VAL A 74 -12.05 -7.67 20.03
N PRO A 75 -10.91 -7.51 20.74
CA PRO A 75 -10.76 -8.13 22.06
C PRO A 75 -11.77 -7.57 23.08
N TYR A 76 -12.16 -6.29 22.96
CA TYR A 76 -13.26 -5.74 23.77
C TYR A 76 -14.60 -6.39 23.46
N CYS A 77 -14.91 -6.59 22.18
CA CYS A 77 -16.13 -7.27 21.74
C CYS A 77 -16.20 -8.72 22.26
N VAL A 78 -15.08 -9.45 22.22
CA VAL A 78 -15.00 -10.81 22.77
C VAL A 78 -15.21 -10.80 24.30
N ALA A 79 -14.61 -9.85 25.01
CA ALA A 79 -14.81 -9.71 26.45
C ALA A 79 -16.28 -9.40 26.79
N SER A 80 -16.89 -8.42 26.11
CA SER A 80 -18.30 -8.05 26.26
C SER A 80 -19.25 -9.22 25.94
N PHE A 81 -18.93 -10.00 24.90
CA PHE A 81 -19.69 -11.20 24.56
C PHE A 81 -19.63 -12.26 25.67
N ASN A 82 -18.45 -12.46 26.27
CA ASN A 82 -18.24 -13.39 27.37
C ASN A 82 -18.83 -12.91 28.71
N GLU A 83 -19.05 -11.62 28.89
CA GLU A 83 -19.77 -11.07 30.04
C GLU A 83 -21.30 -11.19 29.89
N SER A 84 -21.80 -11.52 28.70
CA SER A 84 -23.24 -11.66 28.48
C SER A 84 -23.83 -12.83 29.29
N PRO A 85 -25.05 -12.69 29.84
CA PRO A 85 -25.63 -13.70 30.75
C PRO A 85 -25.90 -15.06 30.08
N GLU A 86 -25.84 -15.14 28.74
CA GLU A 86 -26.19 -16.32 27.95
C GLU A 86 -25.13 -16.64 26.89
N VAL A 87 -23.83 -16.44 27.20
CA VAL A 87 -22.69 -16.64 26.28
C VAL A 87 -22.80 -17.93 25.45
N LYS A 88 -23.10 -19.06 26.10
CA LYS A 88 -23.16 -20.38 25.43
C LYS A 88 -24.29 -20.45 24.40
N LYS A 89 -25.47 -19.90 24.71
CA LYS A 89 -26.60 -19.87 23.79
C LYS A 89 -26.35 -18.90 22.65
N ASN A 90 -25.80 -17.73 22.95
CA ASN A 90 -25.44 -16.72 21.96
C ASN A 90 -24.34 -17.25 21.01
N LEU A 91 -23.37 -18.00 21.52
CA LEU A 91 -22.29 -18.60 20.73
C LEU A 91 -22.84 -19.70 19.82
N ALA A 92 -23.74 -20.56 20.32
CA ALA A 92 -24.41 -21.56 19.51
C ALA A 92 -25.22 -20.90 18.38
N ALA A 93 -26.00 -19.87 18.69
CA ALA A 93 -26.75 -19.11 17.69
C ALA A 93 -25.83 -18.41 16.67
N LEU A 94 -24.68 -17.88 17.09
CA LEU A 94 -23.68 -17.28 16.21
C LEU A 94 -23.03 -18.30 15.26
N LEU A 95 -22.81 -19.54 15.73
CA LEU A 95 -22.27 -20.63 14.93
C LEU A 95 -23.27 -21.13 13.89
N GLU A 96 -24.57 -21.13 14.23
CA GLU A 96 -25.68 -21.46 13.32
C GLU A 96 -25.95 -20.33 12.30
N THR A 97 -25.62 -19.09 12.67
CA THR A 97 -25.77 -17.92 11.80
C THR A 97 -24.79 -17.98 10.63
N SER A 98 -25.29 -17.71 9.42
CA SER A 98 -24.48 -17.62 8.21
C SER A 98 -23.48 -16.47 8.28
N GLU A 99 -22.31 -16.64 7.67
CA GLU A 99 -21.20 -15.68 7.74
C GLU A 99 -21.59 -14.24 7.38
N TRP A 100 -22.51 -14.06 6.43
CA TRP A 100 -23.01 -12.75 5.99
C TRP A 100 -24.00 -12.10 6.97
N MET A 101 -24.64 -12.86 7.87
CA MET A 101 -25.54 -12.35 8.92
C MET A 101 -24.83 -12.20 10.28
N ARG A 102 -23.62 -12.74 10.43
CA ARG A 102 -22.88 -12.69 11.68
C ARG A 102 -22.59 -11.27 12.15
N ASP A 103 -22.37 -10.35 11.20
CA ASP A 103 -22.11 -8.96 11.55
C ASP A 103 -23.37 -8.28 12.15
N GLN A 104 -24.56 -8.63 11.67
CA GLN A 104 -25.84 -8.15 12.15
C GLN A 104 -26.15 -8.76 13.51
N PHE A 105 -25.89 -10.04 13.71
CA PHE A 105 -26.00 -10.69 15.01
C PHE A 105 -25.17 -9.96 16.07
N ILE A 106 -23.91 -9.66 15.77
CA ILE A 106 -23.04 -8.93 16.72
C ILE A 106 -23.52 -7.49 16.96
N ARG A 107 -24.05 -6.82 15.93
CA ARG A 107 -24.66 -5.48 16.06
C ARG A 107 -25.89 -5.50 16.95
N ASP A 108 -26.80 -6.45 16.73
CA ASP A 108 -28.07 -6.54 17.45
C ASP A 108 -27.84 -6.86 18.94
N GLY A 109 -26.83 -7.68 19.24
CA GLY A 109 -26.38 -7.94 20.61
C GLY A 109 -25.50 -6.85 21.22
N LYS A 110 -25.13 -5.82 20.46
CA LYS A 110 -24.34 -4.65 20.88
C LYS A 110 -22.98 -4.97 21.52
N TRP A 111 -22.43 -6.16 21.30
CA TRP A 111 -21.19 -6.60 21.96
C TRP A 111 -19.97 -5.82 21.49
N ALA A 112 -19.97 -5.32 20.24
CA ALA A 112 -18.91 -4.45 19.71
C ALA A 112 -19.04 -2.96 20.11
N GLY A 113 -20.07 -2.59 20.87
CA GLY A 113 -20.40 -1.21 21.24
C GLY A 113 -21.37 -0.53 20.28
N ASP A 114 -22.13 0.45 20.80
CA ASP A 114 -23.09 1.23 20.01
C ASP A 114 -22.35 2.04 18.92
N GLY A 115 -22.65 1.75 17.65
CA GLY A 115 -22.04 2.42 16.49
C GLY A 115 -20.82 1.70 15.89
N ALA A 116 -20.50 0.48 16.33
CA ALA A 116 -19.44 -0.32 15.70
C ALA A 116 -19.70 -0.53 14.20
N SER A 117 -18.65 -0.36 13.38
CA SER A 117 -18.73 -0.56 11.93
C SER A 117 -18.94 -2.03 11.58
N SER A 118 -19.47 -2.31 10.38
CA SER A 118 -19.67 -3.71 9.92
C SER A 118 -18.37 -4.52 9.92
N GLN A 119 -17.23 -3.87 9.63
CA GLN A 119 -15.90 -4.49 9.72
C GLN A 119 -15.58 -4.95 11.14
N ILE A 120 -15.79 -4.11 12.16
CA ILE A 120 -15.52 -4.47 13.56
C ILE A 120 -16.43 -5.62 14.01
N ASN A 121 -17.72 -5.54 13.67
CA ASN A 121 -18.69 -6.58 14.01
C ASN A 121 -18.36 -7.93 13.34
N GLY A 122 -18.06 -7.91 12.04
CA GLY A 122 -17.67 -9.10 11.29
C GLY A 122 -16.35 -9.72 11.75
N ALA A 123 -15.37 -8.89 12.09
CA ALA A 123 -14.10 -9.34 12.65
C ALA A 123 -14.29 -9.97 14.04
N CYS A 124 -15.13 -9.38 14.90
CA CYS A 124 -15.48 -9.95 16.20
C CYS A 124 -16.17 -11.31 16.05
N ALA A 125 -17.19 -11.40 15.19
CA ALA A 125 -17.87 -12.67 14.93
C ALA A 125 -16.92 -13.75 14.43
N THR A 126 -16.04 -13.39 13.47
CA THR A 126 -15.05 -14.32 12.93
C THR A 126 -14.12 -14.83 14.03
N LYS A 127 -13.61 -13.96 14.91
CA LYS A 127 -12.77 -14.37 16.05
C LYS A 127 -13.49 -15.35 16.97
N LEU A 128 -14.72 -15.02 17.39
CA LEU A 128 -15.53 -15.89 18.27
C LEU A 128 -15.75 -17.27 17.64
N VAL A 129 -16.06 -17.33 16.35
CA VAL A 129 -16.26 -18.59 15.61
C VAL A 129 -14.96 -19.38 15.49
N THR A 130 -13.83 -18.71 15.21
CA THR A 130 -12.53 -19.37 15.13
C THR A 130 -12.10 -19.95 16.48
N GLU A 131 -12.26 -19.18 17.57
CA GLU A 131 -11.95 -19.65 18.93
C GLU A 131 -12.84 -20.81 19.35
N ALA A 132 -14.15 -20.74 19.07
CA ALA A 132 -15.07 -21.84 19.34
C ALA A 132 -14.69 -23.12 18.58
N LYS A 133 -14.35 -23.01 17.29
CA LYS A 133 -13.89 -24.15 16.47
C LYS A 133 -12.55 -24.71 16.98
N ALA A 134 -11.63 -23.85 17.42
CA ALA A 134 -10.34 -24.27 17.95
C ALA A 134 -10.47 -25.03 19.28
N VAL A 135 -11.41 -24.63 20.14
CA VAL A 135 -11.74 -25.35 21.38
C VAL A 135 -12.27 -26.74 21.06
N SER A 136 -13.23 -26.87 20.13
CA SER A 136 -13.80 -28.18 19.75
C SER A 136 -12.79 -29.13 19.10
N ALA A 137 -11.76 -28.61 18.41
CA ALA A 137 -10.71 -29.43 17.81
C ALA A 137 -9.65 -29.93 18.81
N LYS A 138 -9.60 -29.36 20.01
CA LYS A 138 -8.62 -29.73 21.05
C LYS A 138 -9.13 -30.82 21.99
N GLU A 139 -10.44 -31.06 22.00
CA GLU A 139 -11.09 -32.11 22.81
C GLU A 139 -11.34 -33.42 22.03
N SER A 140 -10.97 -33.49 20.75
CA SER A 140 -11.06 -34.69 19.89
C SER A 140 -9.73 -35.43 19.74
#